data_AF-A0A846T0Q5-F1
#
_entry.id   AF-A0A846T0Q5-F1
#
_cell.length_a   1.000
_cell.length_b   1.000
_cell.length_c   1.000
_cell.angle_alpha   90.00
_cell.angle_beta   90.00
_cell.angle_gamma   90.00
#
_symmetry.space_group_name_H-M   'P 1'
#
loop_
_entity.id
_entity.type
_entity.pdbx_description
1 polymer ?
#
loop_
_entity_poly.entity_id
_entity_poly.type
_entity_poly.pdbx_seq_one_letter_code
_entity_poly.pdbx_strand_id
1 'polypeptide(L)'
;MAAGAGVAALPLVSLTDPTLGNTATLLYLAKSPLLRGFREAWTLRQRLDALHPVAARLGAVGAMLPLMVHLCACGWIGLGSGSVGPQEDHVFEYVKAVYWTITTLATVGYGDIHPQTLPQMIYACVAMMVGVGFFGFILGNVATLLFRMDAERERYLTKVDRAEAFMRHHQIPKSLRIKVRAYYRYLWESRHGYEDRTVLATLPPSLRTRIILALHAELIDRVPFFRGADRQSVEAIVLAFKPRVAVPDEILFRAGDPADALYVIQRGAVDVLTATGAVIATLHPGDFFWGNGPAGTHPAQRHGSGHGLLRSVCTRP
;
A
#
# COMPACT_ATOMS: atom_id res chain seq x y z
N MET A 1 -16.25 -0.43 -51.07
CA MET A 1 -17.37 -0.69 -50.14
C MET A 1 -17.83 -2.14 -50.30
N ALA A 2 -17.36 -3.04 -49.44
CA ALA A 2 -18.01 -4.34 -49.21
C ALA A 2 -17.73 -4.67 -47.74
N ALA A 3 -18.79 -4.63 -46.95
CA ALA A 3 -18.78 -4.64 -45.50
C ALA A 3 -18.41 -6.03 -44.94
N GLY A 4 -17.67 -6.02 -43.83
CA GLY A 4 -17.37 -7.22 -43.06
C GLY A 4 -18.65 -7.82 -42.47
N ALA A 5 -18.95 -9.05 -42.88
CA ALA A 5 -19.91 -9.89 -42.19
C ALA A 5 -19.22 -10.44 -40.92
N GLY A 6 -19.58 -9.87 -39.78
CA GLY A 6 -19.07 -10.30 -38.49
C GLY A 6 -19.45 -11.75 -38.15
N VAL A 7 -18.57 -12.38 -37.37
CA VAL A 7 -18.72 -13.70 -36.70
C VAL A 7 -20.01 -13.82 -35.83
N ALA A 8 -20.79 -12.74 -35.74
CA ALA A 8 -22.10 -12.65 -35.11
C ALA A 8 -23.26 -13.22 -35.95
N ALA A 9 -23.07 -13.50 -37.24
CA ALA A 9 -24.16 -13.89 -38.16
C ALA A 9 -24.24 -15.39 -38.49
N LEU A 10 -23.63 -16.28 -37.69
CA LEU A 10 -23.82 -17.72 -37.86
C LEU A 10 -25.10 -18.18 -37.13
N PRO A 11 -25.99 -18.95 -37.79
CA PRO A 11 -27.29 -19.32 -37.24
C PRO A 11 -27.10 -20.16 -35.97
N LEU A 12 -28.00 -19.97 -34.99
CA LEU A 12 -28.19 -20.87 -33.86
C LEU A 12 -28.65 -22.22 -34.43
N VAL A 13 -27.70 -23.12 -34.69
CA VAL A 13 -27.96 -24.47 -35.20
C VAL A 13 -28.78 -25.23 -34.18
N SER A 14 -29.91 -25.76 -34.66
CA SER A 14 -30.92 -26.55 -33.97
C SER A 14 -30.32 -27.80 -33.29
N LEU A 15 -30.89 -28.18 -32.14
CA LEU A 15 -30.57 -29.34 -31.29
C LEU A 15 -30.75 -30.73 -31.97
N THR A 16 -30.84 -30.79 -33.31
CA THR A 16 -31.30 -31.99 -34.04
C THR A 16 -30.32 -32.51 -35.10
N ASP A 17 -29.19 -31.85 -35.36
CA ASP A 17 -28.19 -32.33 -36.34
C ASP A 17 -26.91 -32.86 -35.67
N PRO A 18 -26.64 -34.18 -35.67
CA PRO A 18 -25.47 -34.79 -35.05
C PRO A 18 -24.20 -34.72 -35.91
N THR A 19 -24.20 -33.95 -37.01
CA THR A 19 -23.14 -33.99 -38.04
C THR A 19 -22.06 -32.92 -37.89
N LEU A 20 -22.22 -31.96 -36.99
CA LEU A 20 -21.13 -31.04 -36.66
C LEU A 20 -20.27 -31.61 -35.53
N GLY A 21 -19.31 -32.46 -35.91
CA GLY A 21 -18.22 -32.91 -35.05
C GLY A 21 -17.39 -31.76 -34.46
N ASN A 22 -16.32 -32.13 -33.74
CA ASN A 22 -15.36 -31.35 -32.93
C ASN A 22 -15.22 -29.83 -33.18
N THR A 23 -15.42 -29.34 -34.40
CA THR A 23 -15.50 -27.92 -34.77
C THR A 23 -16.67 -27.14 -34.15
N ALA A 24 -17.87 -27.73 -33.99
CA ALA A 24 -18.99 -27.03 -33.34
C ALA A 24 -18.79 -26.93 -31.82
N THR A 25 -18.26 -27.97 -31.20
CA THR A 25 -17.89 -27.97 -29.77
C THR A 25 -16.81 -26.92 -29.46
N LEU A 26 -15.81 -26.75 -30.33
CA LEU A 26 -14.81 -25.68 -30.23
C LEU A 26 -15.43 -24.28 -30.36
N LEU A 27 -16.38 -24.08 -31.28
CA LEU A 27 -17.07 -22.81 -31.45
C LEU A 27 -18.02 -22.47 -30.28
N TYR A 28 -18.66 -23.47 -29.67
CA TYR A 28 -19.47 -23.30 -28.46
C TYR A 28 -18.61 -22.95 -27.23
N LEU A 29 -17.46 -23.60 -27.07
CA LEU A 29 -16.48 -23.25 -26.03
C LEU A 29 -16.01 -21.79 -26.16
N ALA A 30 -15.71 -21.34 -27.39
CA ALA A 30 -15.30 -19.98 -27.71
C ALA A 30 -16.40 -18.91 -27.51
N LYS A 31 -17.69 -19.29 -27.58
CA LYS A 31 -18.84 -18.39 -27.37
C LYS A 31 -19.51 -18.52 -25.99
N SER A 32 -18.93 -19.34 -25.11
CA SER A 32 -19.49 -19.63 -23.79
C SER A 32 -19.71 -18.35 -22.96
N PRO A 33 -20.78 -18.30 -22.16
CA PRO A 33 -21.07 -17.16 -21.27
C PRO A 33 -19.94 -16.89 -20.26
N LEU A 34 -19.11 -17.90 -19.97
CA LEU A 34 -17.90 -17.81 -19.16
C LEU A 34 -16.81 -16.93 -19.78
N LEU A 35 -16.57 -17.01 -21.09
CA LEU A 35 -15.63 -16.12 -21.78
C LEU A 35 -16.14 -14.68 -21.85
N ARG A 36 -17.45 -14.48 -21.92
CA ARG A 36 -18.07 -13.14 -21.83
C ARG A 36 -17.94 -12.57 -20.43
N GLY A 37 -18.23 -13.37 -19.39
CA GLY A 37 -18.01 -13.00 -18.00
C GLY A 37 -16.54 -12.68 -17.70
N PHE A 38 -15.60 -13.44 -18.28
CA PHE A 38 -14.17 -13.14 -18.21
C PHE A 38 -13.83 -11.81 -18.89
N ARG A 39 -14.37 -11.55 -20.08
CA ARG A 39 -14.16 -10.28 -20.82
C ARG A 39 -14.76 -9.08 -20.09
N GLU A 40 -15.95 -9.24 -19.50
CA GLU A 40 -16.60 -8.20 -18.69
C GLU A 40 -15.83 -7.94 -17.39
N ALA A 41 -15.40 -8.99 -16.68
CA ALA A 41 -14.53 -8.90 -15.52
C ALA A 41 -13.18 -8.24 -15.85
N TRP A 42 -12.62 -8.52 -17.03
CA TRP A 42 -11.41 -7.87 -17.55
C TRP A 42 -11.62 -6.37 -17.79
N THR A 43 -12.75 -5.97 -18.35
CA THR A 43 -13.09 -4.55 -18.54
C THR A 43 -13.42 -3.83 -17.23
N LEU A 44 -14.07 -4.50 -16.27
CA LEU A 44 -14.32 -3.97 -14.92
C LEU A 44 -13.01 -3.80 -14.15
N ARG A 45 -12.04 -4.70 -14.36
CA ARG A 45 -10.69 -4.61 -13.81
C ARG A 45 -9.93 -3.36 -14.25
N GLN A 46 -9.98 -2.98 -15.52
CA GLN A 46 -9.33 -1.75 -16.00
C GLN A 46 -9.85 -0.49 -15.28
N ARG A 47 -11.10 -0.53 -14.80
CA ARG A 47 -11.69 0.56 -14.00
C ARG A 47 -11.24 0.53 -12.53
N LEU A 48 -10.97 -0.65 -11.98
CA LEU A 48 -10.50 -0.85 -10.61
C LEU A 48 -8.98 -0.66 -10.43
N ASP A 49 -8.19 -0.80 -11.50
CA ASP A 49 -6.73 -0.54 -11.50
C ASP A 49 -6.38 0.89 -11.05
N ALA A 50 -7.33 1.83 -11.13
CA ALA A 50 -7.20 3.20 -10.64
C ALA A 50 -7.22 3.35 -9.12
N LEU A 51 -7.73 2.35 -8.37
CA LEU A 51 -7.90 2.40 -6.90
C LEU A 51 -6.81 1.64 -6.15
N HIS A 52 -6.47 0.41 -6.57
CA HIS A 52 -5.37 -0.35 -5.99
C HIS A 52 -4.82 -1.41 -6.97
N PRO A 53 -3.64 -1.20 -7.59
CA PRO A 53 -3.12 -2.02 -8.69
C PRO A 53 -2.77 -3.46 -8.29
N VAL A 54 -2.76 -3.78 -6.98
CA VAL A 54 -2.51 -5.13 -6.48
C VAL A 54 -3.81 -5.88 -6.17
N ALA A 55 -4.84 -5.18 -5.70
CA ALA A 55 -6.16 -5.79 -5.46
C ALA A 55 -6.82 -6.18 -6.78
N ALA A 56 -6.70 -5.29 -7.78
CA ALA A 56 -7.12 -5.59 -9.13
C ALA A 56 -6.40 -6.81 -9.71
N ARG A 57 -5.08 -6.93 -9.45
CA ARG A 57 -4.26 -8.10 -9.82
C ARG A 57 -4.80 -9.40 -9.25
N LEU A 58 -4.96 -9.50 -7.94
CA LEU A 58 -5.53 -10.69 -7.28
C LEU A 58 -6.96 -10.98 -7.76
N GLY A 59 -7.77 -9.94 -7.97
CA GLY A 59 -9.15 -10.07 -8.43
C GLY A 59 -9.29 -10.82 -9.76
N ALA A 60 -8.48 -10.53 -10.78
CA ALA A 60 -8.59 -11.31 -12.02
C ALA A 60 -7.87 -12.66 -12.00
N VAL A 61 -6.90 -12.89 -11.11
CA VAL A 61 -6.42 -14.26 -10.90
C VAL A 61 -7.53 -15.11 -10.26
N GLY A 62 -8.26 -14.52 -9.30
CA GLY A 62 -9.47 -15.11 -8.73
C GLY A 62 -10.55 -15.40 -9.77
N ALA A 63 -10.71 -14.54 -10.79
CA ALA A 63 -11.66 -14.77 -11.88
C ALA A 63 -11.17 -15.80 -12.92
N MET A 64 -9.86 -15.97 -13.10
CA MET A 64 -9.28 -17.00 -13.99
C MET A 64 -9.41 -18.42 -13.43
N LEU A 65 -9.38 -18.58 -12.10
CA LEU A 65 -9.42 -19.90 -11.46
C LEU A 65 -10.71 -20.69 -11.80
N PRO A 66 -11.94 -20.15 -11.63
CA PRO A 66 -13.16 -20.87 -12.02
C PRO A 66 -13.23 -21.21 -13.50
N LEU A 67 -12.74 -20.31 -14.37
CA LEU A 67 -12.68 -20.55 -15.82
C LEU A 67 -11.75 -21.72 -16.13
N MET A 68 -10.56 -21.75 -15.54
CA MET A 68 -9.61 -22.84 -15.70
C MET A 68 -10.19 -24.17 -15.20
N VAL A 69 -10.81 -24.16 -14.01
CA VAL A 69 -11.49 -25.35 -13.46
C VAL A 69 -12.58 -25.85 -14.41
N HIS A 70 -13.42 -24.95 -14.95
CA HIS A 70 -14.45 -25.32 -15.90
C HIS A 70 -13.87 -25.94 -17.19
N LEU A 71 -12.86 -25.31 -17.80
CA LEU A 71 -12.24 -25.82 -19.02
C LEU A 71 -11.60 -27.19 -18.81
N CYS A 72 -10.90 -27.38 -17.69
CA CYS A 72 -10.30 -28.66 -17.33
C CYS A 72 -11.35 -29.75 -17.02
N ALA A 73 -12.47 -29.39 -16.38
CA ALA A 73 -13.57 -30.32 -16.13
C ALA A 73 -14.27 -30.73 -17.43
N CYS A 74 -14.55 -29.78 -18.34
CA CYS A 74 -15.14 -30.09 -19.65
C CYS A 74 -14.23 -30.95 -20.52
N GLY A 75 -12.91 -30.71 -20.51
CA GLY A 75 -11.94 -31.56 -21.20
C GLY A 75 -11.90 -32.98 -20.63
N TRP A 76 -12.02 -33.13 -19.31
CA TRP A 76 -12.10 -34.43 -18.64
C TRP A 76 -13.36 -35.23 -19.03
N ILE A 77 -14.51 -34.57 -19.09
CA ILE A 77 -15.78 -35.15 -19.57
C ILE A 77 -15.66 -35.54 -21.05
N GLY A 78 -15.08 -34.68 -21.89
CA GLY A 78 -14.88 -34.95 -23.32
C GLY A 78 -14.03 -36.18 -23.64
N LEU A 79 -13.21 -36.64 -22.68
CA LEU A 79 -12.43 -37.89 -22.78
C LEU A 79 -13.19 -39.13 -22.28
N GLY A 80 -14.50 -39.00 -22.01
CA GLY A 80 -15.36 -40.11 -21.59
C GLY A 80 -15.11 -40.58 -20.15
N SER A 81 -14.48 -39.75 -19.31
CA SER A 81 -14.18 -40.13 -17.93
C SER A 81 -15.41 -40.13 -16.99
N GLY A 82 -16.57 -39.69 -17.47
CA GLY A 82 -17.77 -39.50 -16.65
C GLY A 82 -18.87 -40.56 -16.81
N SER A 83 -18.80 -41.45 -17.81
CA SER A 83 -19.92 -42.33 -18.17
C SER A 83 -19.52 -43.81 -18.27
N VAL A 84 -19.66 -44.53 -17.16
CA VAL A 84 -19.84 -46.00 -17.16
C VAL A 84 -21.01 -46.32 -16.21
N GLY A 85 -22.23 -45.95 -16.59
CA GLY A 85 -23.42 -46.30 -15.82
C GLY A 85 -24.74 -45.95 -16.53
N PRO A 86 -25.84 -46.69 -16.30
CA PRO A 86 -27.07 -46.60 -17.09
C PRO A 86 -27.99 -45.40 -16.75
N GLN A 87 -27.54 -44.47 -15.90
CA GLN A 87 -28.38 -43.39 -15.38
C GLN A 87 -27.68 -42.05 -15.61
N GLU A 88 -28.12 -41.35 -16.66
CA GLU A 88 -27.55 -40.10 -17.18
C GLU A 88 -27.93 -38.90 -16.29
N ASP A 89 -27.23 -38.70 -15.17
CA ASP A 89 -27.25 -37.42 -14.46
C ASP A 89 -26.04 -36.57 -14.87
N HIS A 90 -26.24 -35.72 -15.88
CA HIS A 90 -25.23 -34.79 -16.38
C HIS A 90 -24.73 -33.80 -15.33
N VAL A 91 -25.55 -33.47 -14.31
CA VAL A 91 -25.14 -32.58 -13.22
C VAL A 91 -24.15 -33.31 -12.33
N PHE A 92 -24.45 -34.55 -11.96
CA PHE A 92 -23.56 -35.38 -11.16
C PHE A 92 -22.22 -35.65 -11.87
N GLU A 93 -22.26 -35.91 -13.18
CA GLU A 93 -21.06 -36.08 -14.01
C GLU A 93 -20.19 -34.81 -14.03
N TYR A 94 -20.80 -33.64 -14.22
CA TYR A 94 -20.08 -32.36 -14.20
C TYR A 94 -19.46 -32.07 -12.84
N VAL A 95 -20.21 -32.25 -11.75
CA VAL A 95 -19.70 -32.03 -10.38
C VAL A 95 -18.53 -32.96 -10.08
N LYS A 96 -18.60 -34.22 -10.53
CA LYS A 96 -17.52 -35.20 -10.40
C LYS A 96 -16.25 -34.79 -11.16
N ALA A 97 -16.40 -34.26 -12.38
CA ALA A 97 -15.28 -33.74 -13.16
C ALA A 97 -14.66 -32.47 -12.54
N VAL A 98 -15.49 -31.57 -12.00
CA VAL A 98 -15.04 -30.40 -11.23
C VAL A 98 -14.29 -30.83 -9.98
N TYR A 99 -14.80 -31.82 -9.25
CA TYR A 99 -14.14 -32.38 -8.08
C TYR A 99 -12.74 -32.92 -8.42
N TRP A 100 -12.61 -33.76 -9.44
CA TRP A 100 -11.31 -34.27 -9.91
C TRP A 100 -10.36 -33.13 -10.31
N THR A 101 -10.89 -32.13 -11.02
CA THR A 101 -10.10 -30.97 -11.46
C THR A 101 -9.58 -30.18 -10.26
N ILE A 102 -10.43 -29.84 -9.29
CA ILE A 102 -10.04 -29.06 -8.11
C ILE A 102 -9.03 -29.84 -7.27
N THR A 103 -9.25 -31.13 -7.01
CA THR A 103 -8.33 -31.94 -6.20
C THR A 103 -6.98 -32.15 -6.87
N THR A 104 -6.93 -32.23 -8.21
CA THR A 104 -5.70 -32.30 -9.00
C THR A 104 -4.96 -30.96 -9.02
N LEU A 105 -5.66 -29.86 -9.35
CA LEU A 105 -5.06 -28.52 -9.43
C LEU A 105 -4.60 -27.99 -8.07
N ALA A 106 -5.31 -28.33 -6.99
CA ALA A 106 -4.95 -27.99 -5.62
C ALA A 106 -3.89 -28.93 -5.02
N THR A 107 -3.39 -29.90 -5.80
CA THR A 107 -2.36 -30.88 -5.38
C THR A 107 -2.78 -31.79 -4.19
N VAL A 108 -4.09 -31.94 -3.96
CA VAL A 108 -4.63 -32.81 -2.89
C VAL A 108 -4.59 -34.28 -3.30
N GLY A 109 -5.13 -34.59 -4.49
CA GLY A 109 -5.00 -35.91 -5.12
C GLY A 109 -5.45 -37.11 -4.26
N TYR A 110 -6.73 -37.18 -3.87
CA TYR A 110 -7.25 -38.31 -3.08
C TYR A 110 -7.12 -39.68 -3.76
N GLY A 111 -7.08 -39.72 -5.10
CA GLY A 111 -6.86 -40.94 -5.89
C GLY A 111 -8.13 -41.76 -6.19
N ASP A 112 -9.27 -41.32 -5.69
CA ASP A 112 -10.60 -41.90 -5.93
C ASP A 112 -11.05 -41.78 -7.40
N ILE A 113 -10.64 -40.71 -8.09
CA ILE A 113 -10.80 -40.53 -9.54
C ILE A 113 -9.40 -40.42 -10.17
N HIS A 114 -9.10 -41.33 -11.09
CA HIS A 114 -7.79 -41.39 -11.75
C HIS A 114 -7.92 -41.90 -13.20
N PRO A 115 -7.01 -41.47 -14.10
CA PRO A 115 -7.05 -41.84 -15.52
C PRO A 115 -6.88 -43.35 -15.71
N GLN A 116 -7.73 -43.95 -16.54
CA GLN A 116 -7.71 -45.39 -16.87
C GLN A 116 -7.15 -45.66 -18.27
N THR A 117 -7.21 -44.66 -19.16
CA THR A 117 -6.79 -44.81 -20.56
C THR A 117 -5.59 -43.91 -20.88
N LEU A 118 -4.81 -44.28 -21.90
CA LEU A 118 -3.65 -43.50 -22.34
C LEU A 118 -4.00 -42.02 -22.66
N PRO A 119 -5.10 -41.70 -23.37
CA PRO A 119 -5.50 -40.30 -23.59
C PRO A 119 -5.81 -39.54 -22.29
N GLN A 120 -6.46 -40.19 -21.32
CA GLN A 120 -6.73 -39.59 -20.01
C GLN A 120 -5.44 -39.37 -19.21
N MET A 121 -4.47 -40.27 -19.30
CA MET A 121 -3.16 -40.09 -18.65
C MET A 121 -2.39 -38.91 -19.23
N ILE A 122 -2.34 -38.79 -20.56
CA ILE A 122 -1.69 -37.64 -21.23
C ILE A 122 -2.37 -36.33 -20.82
N TYR A 123 -3.70 -36.31 -20.81
CA TYR A 123 -4.48 -35.15 -20.38
C TYR A 123 -4.20 -34.78 -18.92
N ALA A 124 -4.21 -35.76 -18.01
CA ALA A 124 -3.90 -35.54 -16.61
C ALA A 124 -2.51 -34.94 -16.41
N CYS A 125 -1.48 -35.42 -17.14
CA CYS A 125 -0.14 -34.84 -17.11
C CYS A 125 -0.12 -33.37 -17.52
N VAL A 126 -0.82 -33.00 -18.60
CA VAL A 126 -0.93 -31.61 -19.06
C VAL A 126 -1.69 -30.75 -18.04
N ALA A 127 -2.81 -31.25 -17.52
CA ALA A 127 -3.62 -30.55 -16.52
C ALA A 127 -2.84 -30.30 -15.21
N MET A 128 -2.05 -31.28 -14.76
CA MET A 128 -1.16 -31.12 -13.60
C MET A 128 -0.09 -30.07 -13.84
N MET A 129 0.54 -30.05 -15.02
CA MET A 129 1.56 -29.03 -15.36
C MET A 129 0.97 -27.61 -15.35
N VAL A 130 -0.22 -27.44 -15.95
CA VAL A 130 -0.95 -26.16 -15.94
C VAL A 130 -1.34 -25.77 -14.51
N GLY A 131 -1.83 -26.72 -13.71
CA GLY A 131 -2.22 -26.51 -12.31
C GLY A 131 -1.07 -26.01 -11.44
N VAL A 132 0.09 -26.67 -11.50
CA VAL A 132 1.29 -26.26 -10.76
C VAL A 132 1.76 -24.87 -11.18
N GLY A 133 1.78 -24.58 -12.49
CA GLY A 133 2.13 -23.26 -13.00
C GLY A 133 1.18 -22.16 -12.50
N PHE A 134 -0.13 -22.43 -12.51
CA PHE A 134 -1.14 -21.50 -12.02
C PHE A 134 -1.03 -21.25 -10.51
N PHE A 135 -0.82 -22.30 -9.72
CA PHE A 135 -0.62 -22.18 -8.28
C PHE A 135 0.64 -21.36 -7.94
N GLY A 136 1.76 -21.63 -8.63
CA GLY A 136 2.98 -20.84 -8.49
C GLY A 136 2.78 -19.37 -8.84
N PHE A 137 2.00 -19.08 -9.88
CA PHE A 137 1.65 -17.72 -10.27
C PHE A 137 0.80 -17.00 -9.20
N ILE A 138 -0.20 -17.65 -8.61
CA ILE A 138 -0.97 -17.09 -7.48
C ILE A 138 -0.03 -16.77 -6.33
N LEU A 139 0.77 -17.74 -5.90
CA LEU A 139 1.63 -17.61 -4.74
C LEU A 139 2.65 -16.47 -4.93
N GLY A 140 3.24 -16.33 -6.12
CA GLY A 140 4.13 -15.23 -6.46
C GLY A 140 3.47 -13.85 -6.40
N ASN A 141 2.20 -13.74 -6.82
CA ASN A 141 1.44 -12.50 -6.69
C ASN A 141 1.11 -12.16 -5.24
N VAL A 142 0.73 -13.14 -4.42
CA VAL A 142 0.47 -12.97 -2.99
C VAL A 142 1.76 -12.55 -2.27
N ALA A 143 2.88 -13.21 -2.53
CA ALA A 143 4.18 -12.85 -1.97
C ALA A 143 4.57 -11.40 -2.33
N THR A 144 4.40 -11.00 -3.59
CA THR A 144 4.66 -9.63 -4.04
C THR A 144 3.77 -8.61 -3.32
N LEU A 145 2.51 -8.93 -3.03
CA LEU A 145 1.63 -8.05 -2.25
C LEU A 145 2.16 -7.88 -0.82
N LEU A 146 2.50 -8.98 -0.15
CA LEU A 146 3.04 -8.94 1.21
C LEU A 146 4.30 -8.09 1.28
N PHE A 147 5.23 -8.29 0.35
CA PHE A 147 6.45 -7.47 0.28
C PHE A 147 6.16 -5.99 0.04
N ARG A 148 5.13 -5.64 -0.74
CA ARG A 148 4.75 -4.23 -0.97
C ARG A 148 4.09 -3.60 0.25
N MET A 149 3.26 -4.35 0.98
CA MET A 149 2.59 -3.86 2.19
C MET A 149 3.60 -3.56 3.30
N ASP A 150 4.62 -4.40 3.44
CA ASP A 150 5.64 -4.24 4.47
C ASP A 150 6.86 -3.41 4.03
N ALA A 151 6.93 -2.95 2.77
CA ALA A 151 8.11 -2.28 2.22
C ALA A 151 8.56 -1.05 3.02
N GLU A 152 7.63 -0.17 3.42
CA GLU A 152 7.98 1.04 4.18
C GLU A 152 8.38 0.72 5.62
N ARG A 153 7.73 -0.28 6.23
CA ARG A 153 8.10 -0.77 7.55
C ARG A 153 9.50 -1.38 7.54
N GLU A 154 9.81 -2.17 6.53
CA GLU A 154 11.12 -2.79 6.36
C GLU A 154 12.24 -1.75 6.15
N ARG A 155 11.96 -0.71 5.35
CA ARG A 155 12.88 0.44 5.19
C ARG A 155 13.15 1.14 6.51
N TYR A 156 12.13 1.36 7.33
CA TYR A 156 12.27 1.94 8.66
C TYR A 156 13.11 1.06 9.58
N LEU A 157 12.81 -0.24 9.67
CA LEU A 157 13.56 -1.19 10.51
C LEU A 157 15.03 -1.24 10.08
N THR A 158 15.30 -1.31 8.78
CA THR A 158 16.65 -1.26 8.23
C THR A 158 17.40 0.03 8.62
N LYS A 159 16.71 1.18 8.64
CA LYS A 159 17.32 2.46 9.07
C LYS A 159 17.68 2.45 10.56
N VAL A 160 16.81 1.90 11.41
CA VAL A 160 17.06 1.76 12.85
C VAL A 160 18.22 0.79 13.11
N ASP A 161 18.25 -0.34 12.41
CA ASP A 161 19.32 -1.35 12.56
C ASP A 161 20.68 -0.80 12.16
N ARG A 162 20.76 -0.02 11.07
CA ARG A 162 21.99 0.68 10.67
C ARG A 162 22.45 1.68 11.72
N ALA A 163 21.53 2.46 12.28
CA ALA A 163 21.86 3.40 13.36
C ALA A 163 22.35 2.67 14.62
N GLU A 164 21.73 1.53 14.95
CA GLU A 164 22.13 0.70 16.08
C GLU A 164 23.51 0.07 15.87
N ALA A 165 23.78 -0.48 14.68
CA ALA A 165 25.08 -1.03 14.30
C ALA A 165 26.18 0.04 14.42
N PHE A 166 25.93 1.25 13.90
CA PHE A 166 26.84 2.39 14.05
C PHE A 166 27.12 2.72 15.53
N MET A 167 26.08 2.85 16.35
CA MET A 167 26.23 3.16 17.77
C MET A 167 26.95 2.05 18.55
N ARG A 168 26.76 0.78 18.18
CA ARG A 168 27.46 -0.35 18.78
C ARG A 168 28.94 -0.36 18.38
N HIS A 169 29.25 -0.11 17.12
CA HIS A 169 30.62 -0.04 16.62
C HIS A 169 31.42 1.06 17.32
N HIS A 170 30.84 2.24 17.50
CA HIS A 170 31.45 3.36 18.22
C HIS A 170 31.28 3.32 19.74
N GLN A 171 30.82 2.18 20.30
CA GLN A 171 30.69 1.97 21.76
C GLN A 171 29.86 3.05 22.49
N ILE A 172 28.87 3.63 21.80
CA ILE A 172 28.02 4.68 22.37
C ILE A 172 27.28 4.14 23.60
N PRO A 173 27.25 4.88 24.74
CA PRO A 173 26.59 4.46 25.97
C PRO A 173 25.14 4.03 25.78
N LYS A 174 24.71 3.01 26.54
CA LYS A 174 23.34 2.46 26.48
C LYS A 174 22.27 3.55 26.69
N SER A 175 22.52 4.51 27.58
CA SER A 175 21.60 5.63 27.86
C SER A 175 21.30 6.46 26.62
N LEU A 176 22.31 6.76 25.79
CA LEU A 176 22.13 7.50 24.54
C LEU A 176 21.47 6.64 23.46
N ARG A 177 21.81 5.35 23.36
CA ARG A 177 21.17 4.44 22.39
C ARG A 177 19.66 4.31 22.63
N ILE A 178 19.24 4.27 23.90
CA ILE A 178 17.81 4.25 24.27
C ILE A 178 17.11 5.53 23.79
N LYS A 179 17.72 6.70 23.98
CA LYS A 179 17.19 7.98 23.50
C LYS A 179 17.07 8.01 21.98
N VAL A 180 18.08 7.53 21.25
CA VAL A 180 18.04 7.45 19.78
C VAL A 180 16.94 6.50 19.30
N ARG A 181 16.76 5.34 19.95
CA ARG A 181 15.68 4.40 19.59
C ARG A 181 14.29 5.01 19.87
N ALA A 182 14.15 5.73 20.99
CA ALA A 182 12.91 6.46 21.30
C ALA A 182 12.61 7.53 20.25
N TYR A 183 13.64 8.26 19.79
CA TYR A 183 13.52 9.22 18.68
C TYR A 183 13.04 8.58 17.39
N TYR A 184 13.65 7.48 16.95
CA TYR A 184 13.21 6.77 15.74
C TYR A 184 11.78 6.25 15.85
N ARG A 185 11.41 5.70 17.01
CA ARG A 185 10.04 5.24 17.27
C ARG A 185 9.04 6.39 17.17
N TYR A 186 9.35 7.51 17.82
CA TYR A 186 8.51 8.69 17.77
C TYR A 186 8.38 9.24 16.35
N LEU A 187 9.47 9.23 15.57
CA LEU A 187 9.44 9.64 14.16
C LEU A 187 8.54 8.73 13.31
N TRP A 188 8.55 7.42 13.57
CA TRP A 188 7.66 6.46 12.90
C TRP A 188 6.19 6.69 13.25
N GLU A 189 5.86 6.83 14.54
CA GLU A 189 4.49 7.04 15.02
C GLU A 189 3.93 8.40 14.57
N SER A 190 4.75 9.45 14.56
CA SER A 190 4.33 10.81 14.19
C SER A 190 4.21 11.05 12.68
N ARG A 191 5.02 10.38 11.85
CA ARG A 191 5.06 10.60 10.38
C ARG A 191 4.66 9.40 9.54
N HIS A 192 4.38 8.24 10.12
CA HIS A 192 4.07 6.99 9.42
C HIS A 192 5.10 6.65 8.31
N GLY A 193 6.36 7.06 8.46
CA GLY A 193 7.42 6.82 7.48
C GLY A 193 7.41 7.70 6.23
N TYR A 194 6.46 8.64 6.09
CA TYR A 194 6.45 9.55 4.94
C TYR A 194 7.49 10.66 5.11
N GLU A 195 8.49 10.66 4.23
CA GLU A 195 9.43 11.76 4.10
C GLU A 195 8.83 12.79 3.12
N ASP A 196 8.03 13.74 3.62
CA ASP A 196 7.34 14.78 2.83
C ASP A 196 8.22 15.38 1.73
N ARG A 197 9.51 15.53 2.02
CA ARG A 197 10.51 16.11 1.11
C ARG A 197 10.77 15.28 -0.16
N THR A 198 10.68 13.96 -0.10
CA THR A 198 10.97 13.11 -1.27
C THR A 198 9.83 13.17 -2.28
N VAL A 199 8.58 13.19 -1.82
CA VAL A 199 7.39 13.38 -2.66
C VAL A 199 7.31 14.80 -3.19
N LEU A 200 7.58 15.80 -2.34
CA LEU A 200 7.59 17.20 -2.77
C LEU A 200 8.67 17.50 -3.81
N ALA A 201 9.78 16.75 -3.83
CA ALA A 201 10.86 16.91 -4.80
C ALA A 201 10.53 16.38 -6.20
N THR A 202 9.61 15.42 -6.33
CA THR A 202 9.19 14.87 -7.65
C THR A 202 8.13 15.74 -8.33
N LEU A 203 7.52 16.67 -7.60
CA LEU A 203 6.47 17.53 -8.10
C LEU A 203 7.02 18.76 -8.84
N PRO A 204 6.34 19.22 -9.91
CA PRO A 204 6.65 20.49 -10.55
C PRO A 204 6.62 21.67 -9.55
N PRO A 205 7.48 22.69 -9.72
CA PRO A 205 7.63 23.78 -8.74
C PRO A 205 6.32 24.46 -8.35
N SER A 206 5.42 24.69 -9.30
CA SER A 206 4.12 25.33 -9.07
C SER A 206 3.18 24.50 -8.18
N LEU A 207 3.13 23.18 -8.38
CA LEU A 207 2.35 22.27 -7.55
C LEU A 207 2.96 22.10 -6.17
N ARG A 208 4.30 22.00 -6.11
CA ARG A 208 5.04 21.92 -4.85
C ARG A 208 4.74 23.10 -3.94
N THR A 209 4.80 24.33 -4.46
CA THR A 209 4.49 25.54 -3.68
C THR A 209 3.06 25.52 -3.17
N ARG A 210 2.08 25.19 -4.02
CA ARG A 210 0.67 25.11 -3.61
C ARG A 210 0.43 24.08 -2.50
N ILE A 211 1.06 22.91 -2.59
CA ILE A 211 0.93 21.86 -1.58
C ILE A 211 1.61 22.29 -0.26
N ILE A 212 2.81 22.86 -0.31
CA ILE A 212 3.51 23.31 0.90
C ILE A 212 2.71 24.41 1.61
N LEU A 213 2.13 25.36 0.87
CA LEU A 213 1.25 26.38 1.45
C LEU A 213 0.02 25.76 2.10
N ALA A 214 -0.63 24.79 1.45
CA ALA A 214 -1.78 24.09 2.00
C ALA A 214 -1.42 23.31 3.29
N LEU A 215 -0.26 22.66 3.33
CA LEU A 215 0.23 21.92 4.51
C LEU A 215 0.49 22.83 5.71
N HIS A 216 0.83 24.10 5.48
CA HIS A 216 1.16 25.06 6.54
C HIS A 216 0.09 26.14 6.74
N ALA A 217 -1.06 26.05 6.07
CA ALA A 217 -2.11 27.07 6.11
C ALA A 217 -2.54 27.43 7.54
N GLU A 218 -2.77 26.42 8.38
CA GLU A 218 -3.14 26.62 9.78
C GLU A 218 -2.04 27.37 10.58
N LEU A 219 -0.77 27.09 10.29
CA LEU A 219 0.34 27.75 10.95
C LEU A 219 0.49 29.20 10.48
N ILE A 220 0.29 29.45 9.18
CA ILE A 220 0.31 30.80 8.61
C ILE A 220 -0.76 31.68 9.27
N ASP A 221 -1.97 31.15 9.50
CA ASP A 221 -3.07 31.88 10.13
C ASP A 221 -2.85 32.16 11.63
N ARG A 222 -2.25 31.20 12.34
CA ARG A 222 -2.03 31.29 13.79
C ARG A 222 -0.89 32.24 14.15
N VAL A 223 0.16 32.28 13.34
CA VAL A 223 1.41 32.97 13.70
C VAL A 223 1.31 34.47 13.39
N PRO A 224 1.41 35.36 14.40
CA PRO A 224 1.16 36.79 14.24
C PRO A 224 2.06 37.49 13.22
N PHE A 225 3.31 37.05 13.02
CA PHE A 225 4.24 37.74 12.11
C PHE A 225 3.83 37.63 10.63
N PHE A 226 2.98 36.66 10.26
CA PHE A 226 2.44 36.56 8.91
C PHE A 226 1.25 37.50 8.66
N ARG A 227 0.65 38.08 9.71
CA ARG A 227 -0.48 39.00 9.55
C ARG A 227 0.00 40.29 8.91
N GLY A 228 -0.47 40.55 7.69
CA GLY A 228 -0.08 41.73 6.91
C GLY A 228 1.20 41.56 6.08
N ALA A 229 1.82 40.38 6.08
CA ALA A 229 2.89 40.06 5.15
C ALA A 229 2.32 39.90 3.73
N ASP A 230 3.06 40.36 2.72
CA ASP A 230 2.68 40.13 1.34
C ASP A 230 2.80 38.63 0.97
N ARG A 231 2.02 38.21 -0.02
CA ARG A 231 1.95 36.81 -0.42
C ARG A 231 3.30 36.24 -0.84
N GLN A 232 4.17 37.02 -1.50
CA GLN A 232 5.48 36.53 -1.95
C GLN A 232 6.41 36.26 -0.78
N SER A 233 6.40 37.12 0.25
CA SER A 233 7.14 36.92 1.49
C SER A 233 6.67 35.69 2.26
N VAL A 234 5.34 35.50 2.39
CA VAL A 234 4.78 34.31 3.04
C VAL A 234 5.22 33.05 2.29
N GLU A 235 5.09 33.03 0.97
CA GLU A 235 5.51 31.91 0.12
C GLU A 235 7.01 31.61 0.28
N ALA A 236 7.87 32.62 0.24
CA ALA A 236 9.31 32.46 0.38
C ALA A 236 9.70 31.89 1.77
N ILE A 237 9.11 32.40 2.84
CA ILE A 237 9.38 31.95 4.21
C ILE A 237 8.90 30.50 4.41
N VAL A 238 7.67 30.20 4.00
CA VAL A 238 7.06 28.87 4.17
C VAL A 238 7.82 27.81 3.35
N LEU A 239 8.30 28.16 2.15
CA LEU A 239 9.16 27.29 1.35
C LEU A 239 10.53 27.04 1.98
N ALA A 240 11.02 27.97 2.82
CA ALA A 240 12.29 27.83 3.53
C ALA A 240 12.19 26.99 4.81
N PHE A 241 10.99 26.65 5.27
CA PHE A 241 10.79 25.88 6.48
C PHE A 241 11.46 24.50 6.42
N LYS A 242 12.13 24.16 7.53
CA LYS A 242 12.77 22.86 7.71
C LYS A 242 12.05 22.16 8.86
N PRO A 243 11.33 21.05 8.60
CA PRO A 243 10.68 20.31 9.67
C PRO A 243 11.72 19.79 10.66
N ARG A 244 11.50 20.06 11.95
CA ARG A 244 12.28 19.50 13.06
C ARG A 244 11.33 18.82 14.02
N VAL A 245 11.68 17.61 14.44
CA VAL A 245 10.93 16.83 15.42
C VAL A 245 11.78 16.72 16.67
N ALA A 246 11.18 17.00 17.82
CA ALA A 246 11.79 16.81 19.14
C ALA A 246 11.04 15.72 19.90
N VAL A 247 11.76 14.91 20.66
CA VAL A 247 11.12 13.94 21.56
C VAL A 247 10.78 14.58 22.90
N PRO A 248 9.74 14.12 23.60
CA PRO A 248 9.42 14.62 24.94
C PRO A 248 10.66 14.63 25.84
N ASP A 249 10.78 15.67 26.66
CA ASP A 249 11.88 15.89 27.59
C ASP A 249 13.24 16.24 26.96
N GLU A 250 13.32 16.33 25.64
CA GLU A 250 14.51 16.82 24.95
C GLU A 250 14.72 18.31 25.28
N ILE A 251 15.92 18.64 25.76
CA ILE A 251 16.38 20.01 25.89
C ILE A 251 16.74 20.51 24.50
N LEU A 252 15.96 21.47 23.99
CA LEU A 252 16.13 22.04 22.66
C LEU A 252 17.27 23.06 22.63
N PHE A 253 17.32 23.92 23.65
CA PHE A 253 18.29 25.00 23.79
C PHE A 253 18.66 25.20 25.25
N ARG A 254 19.91 25.59 25.47
CA ARG A 254 20.43 26.07 26.74
C ARG A 254 20.70 27.56 26.65
N ALA A 255 20.59 28.25 27.79
CA ALA A 255 20.97 29.65 27.87
C ALA A 255 22.41 29.83 27.40
N GLY A 256 22.60 30.71 26.41
CA GLY A 256 23.91 30.96 25.79
C GLY A 256 24.21 30.13 24.54
N ASP A 257 23.33 29.22 24.13
CA ASP A 257 23.44 28.57 22.83
C ASP A 257 23.25 29.60 21.69
N PRO A 258 23.99 29.49 20.58
CA PRO A 258 23.85 30.40 19.45
C PRO A 258 22.44 30.28 18.83
N ALA A 259 21.82 31.43 18.58
CA ALA A 259 20.49 31.52 17.97
C ALA A 259 20.59 31.56 16.44
N ASP A 260 20.64 30.39 15.80
CA ASP A 260 20.87 30.31 14.34
C ASP A 260 19.57 30.27 13.51
N ALA A 261 18.41 30.12 14.15
CA ALA A 261 17.13 30.02 13.47
C ALA A 261 15.95 30.46 14.35
N LEU A 262 14.86 30.83 13.68
CA LEU A 262 13.54 31.00 14.26
C LEU A 262 12.81 29.65 14.27
N TYR A 263 12.24 29.28 15.41
CA TYR A 263 11.45 28.07 15.57
C TYR A 263 10.00 28.41 15.79
N VAL A 264 9.12 27.77 15.02
CA VAL A 264 7.66 27.93 15.14
C VAL A 264 7.07 26.59 15.58
N ILE A 265 6.22 26.62 16.59
CA ILE A 265 5.58 25.41 17.11
C ILE A 265 4.34 25.11 16.26
N GLN A 266 4.39 24.01 15.52
CA GLN A 266 3.26 23.54 14.72
C GLN A 266 2.32 22.62 15.52
N ARG A 267 2.88 21.75 16.36
CA ARG A 267 2.15 20.77 17.18
C ARG A 267 2.92 20.49 18.47
N GLY A 268 2.21 20.18 19.56
CA GLY A 268 2.78 19.92 20.89
C GLY A 268 3.03 21.20 21.69
N ALA A 269 3.81 21.09 22.75
CA ALA A 269 4.16 22.21 23.63
C ALA A 269 5.67 22.26 23.94
N VAL A 270 6.16 23.41 24.34
CA VAL A 270 7.56 23.60 24.76
C VAL A 270 7.59 24.39 26.06
N ASP A 271 8.18 23.81 27.09
CA ASP A 271 8.40 24.50 28.35
C ASP A 271 9.69 25.33 28.31
N VAL A 272 9.57 26.55 28.81
CA VAL A 272 10.68 27.43 29.14
C VAL A 272 10.98 27.23 30.62
N LEU A 273 12.15 26.72 30.92
CA LEU A 273 12.62 26.41 32.27
C LEU A 273 13.62 27.46 32.74
N THR A 274 13.70 27.72 34.04
CA THR A 274 14.85 28.42 34.65
C THR A 274 16.10 27.53 34.66
N ALA A 275 17.27 28.11 34.95
CA ALA A 275 18.48 27.35 35.28
C ALA A 275 18.27 26.36 36.45
N THR A 276 17.31 26.63 37.34
CA THR A 276 16.94 25.75 38.45
C THR A 276 15.94 24.65 38.08
N GLY A 277 15.46 24.61 36.82
CA GLY A 277 14.54 23.59 36.32
C GLY A 277 13.05 23.88 36.55
N ALA A 278 12.70 25.06 37.04
CA ALA A 278 11.30 25.46 37.24
C ALA A 278 10.70 25.97 35.92
N VAL A 279 9.46 25.56 35.60
CA VAL A 279 8.74 26.02 34.40
C VAL A 279 8.30 27.46 34.59
N ILE A 280 8.73 28.34 33.69
CA ILE A 280 8.41 29.78 33.64
C ILE A 280 7.24 30.02 32.69
N ALA A 281 7.22 29.32 31.55
CA ALA A 281 6.20 29.46 30.52
C ALA A 281 6.08 28.16 29.72
N THR A 282 4.91 27.92 29.14
CA THR A 282 4.67 26.83 28.19
C THR A 282 4.17 27.42 26.89
N LEU A 283 4.93 27.19 25.82
CA LEU A 283 4.63 27.64 24.46
C LEU A 283 3.78 26.58 23.74
N HIS A 284 2.81 27.04 22.95
CA HIS A 284 1.78 26.23 22.30
C HIS A 284 1.81 26.39 20.77
N PRO A 285 1.01 25.62 20.00
CA PRO A 285 0.98 25.74 18.55
C PRO A 285 0.59 27.15 18.08
N GLY A 286 1.46 27.78 17.29
CA GLY A 286 1.36 29.18 16.86
C GLY A 286 2.36 30.11 17.56
N ASP A 287 2.90 29.71 18.70
CA ASP A 287 4.01 30.42 19.35
C ASP A 287 5.33 30.14 18.63
N PHE A 288 6.27 31.07 18.79
CA PHE A 288 7.58 30.98 18.18
C PHE A 288 8.67 31.50 19.12
N PHE A 289 9.88 30.98 18.96
CA PHE A 289 11.02 31.27 19.80
C PHE A 289 12.32 31.24 18.99
N TRP A 290 13.35 31.89 19.52
CA TRP A 290 14.71 31.89 18.99
C TRP A 290 15.68 31.81 20.18
N GLY A 291 16.95 31.50 19.96
CA GLY A 291 17.91 31.09 21.01
C GLY A 291 18.11 32.02 22.22
N ASN A 292 17.49 33.21 22.26
CA ASN A 292 17.49 34.12 23.41
C ASN A 292 16.13 34.26 24.13
N GLY A 293 15.14 33.42 23.83
CA GLY A 293 13.84 33.39 24.51
C GLY A 293 12.63 33.51 23.56
N PRO A 294 11.40 33.52 24.11
CA PRO A 294 10.18 33.67 23.31
C PRO A 294 10.17 35.03 22.61
N ALA A 295 10.01 35.02 21.29
CA ALA A 295 9.81 36.27 20.54
C ALA A 295 8.32 36.62 20.59
N GLY A 296 7.91 37.26 21.68
CA GLY A 296 6.69 38.08 21.72
C GLY A 296 5.38 37.44 21.25
N THR A 297 4.65 36.83 22.19
CA THR A 297 3.19 36.77 22.18
C THR A 297 2.66 36.90 23.61
N HIS A 298 2.82 38.09 24.22
CA HIS A 298 2.00 38.72 25.28
C HIS A 298 2.82 39.78 26.05
N PRO A 299 2.28 40.98 26.37
CA PRO A 299 2.99 41.99 27.16
C PRO A 299 3.25 41.59 28.63
N ALA A 300 2.71 40.48 29.10
CA ALA A 300 2.70 40.08 30.51
C ALA A 300 3.95 39.30 30.99
N GLN A 301 4.89 38.95 30.10
CA GLN A 301 6.06 38.12 30.46
C GLN A 301 7.41 38.84 30.28
N ARG A 302 7.43 40.18 30.37
CA ARG A 302 8.67 40.99 30.26
C ARG A 302 9.48 41.13 31.58
N HIS A 303 9.18 40.37 32.62
CA HIS A 303 9.96 40.42 33.87
C HIS A 303 10.71 39.11 34.13
N GLY A 304 12.02 39.17 33.96
CA GLY A 304 12.97 38.17 34.45
C GLY A 304 14.14 37.98 33.52
N SER A 305 15.23 38.73 33.74
CA SER A 305 16.55 38.38 33.21
C SER A 305 17.04 37.10 33.92
N GLY A 306 16.54 35.95 33.48
CA GLY A 306 16.88 34.65 34.05
C GLY A 306 17.33 33.71 32.95
N HIS A 307 18.58 33.27 33.03
CA HIS A 307 19.14 32.21 32.18
C HIS A 307 18.21 30.99 32.19
N GLY A 308 17.57 30.70 31.06
CA GLY A 308 16.58 29.64 30.93
C GLY A 308 16.95 28.54 29.94
N LEU A 309 16.42 27.34 30.17
CA LEU A 309 16.55 26.14 29.33
C LEU A 309 15.22 25.91 28.60
N LEU A 310 15.22 25.62 27.31
CA LEU A 310 14.00 25.23 26.59
C LEU A 310 13.90 23.70 26.54
N ARG A 311 12.81 23.14 27.05
CA ARG A 311 12.54 21.69 27.06
C ARG A 311 11.23 21.42 26.34
N SER A 312 11.24 20.49 25.40
CA SER A 312 9.99 20.08 24.75
C SER A 312 9.10 19.29 25.71
N VAL A 313 7.80 19.57 25.68
CA VAL A 313 6.80 18.92 26.53
C VAL A 313 5.71 18.32 25.66
N CYS A 314 5.43 17.04 25.90
CA CYS A 314 4.36 16.37 25.22
C CYS A 314 3.03 16.73 25.89
N THR A 315 2.23 17.56 25.25
CA THR A 315 0.78 17.42 25.37
C THR A 315 0.38 16.33 24.39
N ARG A 316 0.07 15.13 24.90
CA ARG A 316 -0.67 14.16 24.09
C ARG A 316 -2.01 14.81 23.67
N PRO A 317 -2.52 14.53 22.46
CA PRO A 317 -3.90 14.88 22.14
C PRO A 317 -4.88 14.23 23.12
#